data_AF-A0A7X6ZFC8-F1
#
_entry.id   AF-A0A7X6ZFC8-F1
#
_cell.length_a   1.000
_cell.length_b   1.000
_cell.length_c   1.000
_cell.angle_alpha   90.00
_cell.angle_beta   90.00
_cell.angle_gamma   90.00
#
_symmetry.space_group_name_H-M   'P 1'
#
loop_
_entity.id
_entity.type
_entity.pdbx_description
1 polymer ?
#
loop_
_entity_poly.entity_id
_entity_poly.type
_entity_poly.pdbx_seq_one_letter_code
_entity_poly.pdbx_strand_id
1 'polypeptide(L)'
;MSKNQWMDSSVPEIVKKMTERIKCSLLTEPEKGFNLAGQEAVHGIVDNLIGILYPGCHGAEPVYIAGVEVFLNIELRKVFSLLSEQVEQAFKYQCQFDKCEDCGNCTTKAFTAVSKLLESMPEIRDMLTEDVQAAYDGDPAAQSFMEIVMSYPGVYAITVHR
;
A
#
# COMPACT_ATOMS: atom_id res chain seq x y z
N MET A 1 -43.72 -13.35 -5.51
CA MET A 1 -42.93 -12.17 -5.90
C MET A 1 -41.78 -12.67 -6.76
N SER A 2 -41.60 -12.14 -7.97
CA SER A 2 -40.50 -12.57 -8.86
C SER A 2 -39.15 -11.96 -8.42
N LYS A 3 -38.02 -12.52 -8.88
CA LYS A 3 -36.67 -12.02 -8.57
C LYS A 3 -36.54 -10.51 -8.87
N ASN A 4 -37.03 -10.07 -10.03
CA ASN A 4 -36.96 -8.66 -10.44
C ASN A 4 -37.87 -7.78 -9.56
N GLN A 5 -39.08 -8.24 -9.24
CA GLN A 5 -39.97 -7.52 -8.32
C GLN A 5 -39.38 -7.36 -6.92
N TRP A 6 -38.62 -8.35 -6.43
CA TRP A 6 -37.91 -8.22 -5.15
C TRP A 6 -36.75 -7.23 -5.24
N MET A 7 -35.95 -7.27 -6.32
CA MET A 7 -34.86 -6.32 -6.54
C MET A 7 -35.38 -4.88 -6.57
N ASP A 8 -36.46 -4.62 -7.31
CA ASP A 8 -36.98 -3.26 -7.50
C ASP A 8 -37.67 -2.68 -6.26
N SER A 9 -38.17 -3.53 -5.36
CA SER A 9 -38.92 -3.10 -4.16
C SER A 9 -38.10 -3.18 -2.86
N SER A 10 -37.33 -4.24 -2.68
CA SER A 10 -36.68 -4.54 -1.39
C SER A 10 -35.27 -3.96 -1.31
N VAL A 11 -34.52 -3.92 -2.42
CA VAL A 11 -33.15 -3.38 -2.43
C VAL A 11 -33.13 -1.89 -2.07
N PRO A 12 -33.99 -1.00 -2.63
CA PRO A 12 -34.01 0.41 -2.25
C PRO A 12 -34.30 0.63 -0.75
N GLU A 13 -35.20 -0.17 -0.18
CA GLU A 13 -35.54 -0.10 1.25
C GLU A 13 -34.38 -0.59 2.14
N ILE A 14 -33.66 -1.65 1.71
CA ILE A 14 -32.44 -2.10 2.37
C ILE A 14 -31.38 -1.01 2.32
N VAL A 15 -31.13 -0.43 1.14
CA VAL A 15 -30.16 0.66 0.95
C VAL A 15 -30.49 1.82 1.87
N LYS A 16 -31.74 2.30 1.89
CA LYS A 16 -32.17 3.38 2.78
C LYS A 16 -31.87 3.06 4.24
N LYS A 17 -32.26 1.87 4.72
CA LYS A 17 -32.00 1.43 6.10
C LYS A 17 -30.51 1.31 6.41
N MET A 18 -29.69 0.89 5.45
CA MET A 18 -28.25 0.81 5.61
C MET A 18 -27.63 2.20 5.68
N THR A 19 -27.97 3.09 4.75
CA THR A 19 -27.45 4.47 4.71
C THR A 19 -27.77 5.24 5.99
N GLU A 20 -29.00 5.13 6.51
CA GLU A 20 -29.39 5.76 7.78
C GLU A 20 -28.57 5.27 8.99
N ARG A 21 -27.98 4.08 8.90
CA ARG A 21 -27.19 3.45 9.97
C ARG A 21 -25.69 3.68 9.83
N ILE A 22 -25.20 4.00 8.63
CA ILE A 22 -23.78 4.22 8.42
C ILE A 22 -23.39 5.56 9.05
N LYS A 23 -22.55 5.49 10.07
CA LYS A 23 -21.85 6.62 10.68
C LYS A 23 -20.36 6.37 10.55
N CYS A 24 -19.80 6.70 9.40
CA CYS A 24 -18.38 6.50 9.15
C CYS A 24 -17.74 7.84 8.80
N SER A 25 -16.77 8.26 9.62
CA SER A 25 -16.00 9.50 9.42
C SER A 25 -15.09 9.45 8.19
N LEU A 26 -14.93 8.28 7.56
CA LEU A 26 -14.18 8.08 6.32
C LEU A 26 -15.06 8.23 5.07
N LEU A 27 -16.38 8.32 5.22
CA LEU A 27 -17.23 8.70 4.10
C LEU A 27 -16.99 10.18 3.81
N THR A 28 -16.50 10.45 2.60
CA THR A 28 -16.16 11.79 2.16
C THR A 28 -17.42 12.63 1.96
N GLU A 29 -17.64 13.60 2.83
CA GLU A 29 -18.34 14.82 2.43
C GLU A 29 -17.33 15.66 1.62
N PRO A 30 -17.68 16.18 0.42
CA PRO A 30 -16.77 16.92 -0.46
C PRO A 30 -16.00 18.06 0.21
N GLU A 31 -16.55 18.61 1.30
CA GLU A 31 -15.99 19.75 2.02
C GLU A 31 -15.47 19.42 3.44
N LYS A 32 -15.66 18.19 3.94
CA LYS A 32 -15.39 17.83 5.36
C LYS A 32 -14.80 16.44 5.61
N GLY A 33 -14.60 15.63 4.58
CA GLY A 33 -14.10 14.26 4.74
C GLY A 33 -12.62 14.08 4.40
N PHE A 34 -11.98 13.10 5.05
CA PHE A 34 -10.66 12.62 4.64
C PHE A 34 -10.81 11.78 3.39
N ASN A 35 -10.11 12.13 2.32
CA ASN A 35 -10.08 11.33 1.10
C ASN A 35 -9.00 10.25 1.19
N LEU A 36 -9.01 9.49 2.29
CA LEU A 36 -8.18 8.29 2.40
C LEU A 36 -8.75 7.25 1.46
N ALA A 37 -7.94 6.80 0.52
CA ALA A 37 -8.31 5.62 -0.23
C ALA A 37 -8.34 4.43 0.74
N GLY A 38 -9.25 3.49 0.51
CA GLY A 38 -9.36 2.29 1.34
C GLY A 38 -8.09 1.44 1.30
N GLN A 39 -8.10 0.34 2.06
CA GLN A 39 -6.94 -0.57 2.20
C GLN A 39 -6.37 -1.04 0.86
N GLU A 40 -7.19 -1.24 -0.16
CA GLU A 40 -6.76 -1.64 -1.51
C GLU A 40 -5.73 -0.69 -2.15
N ALA A 41 -5.82 0.61 -1.89
CA ALA A 41 -4.83 1.55 -2.41
C ALA A 41 -3.47 1.38 -1.72
N VAL A 42 -3.48 1.13 -0.40
CA VAL A 42 -2.27 0.86 0.37
C VAL A 42 -1.67 -0.48 -0.04
N HIS A 43 -2.49 -1.53 -0.20
CA HIS A 43 -2.05 -2.83 -0.70
C HIS A 43 -1.37 -2.70 -2.06
N GLY A 44 -1.99 -1.99 -3.01
CA GLY A 44 -1.38 -1.76 -4.32
C GLY A 44 -0.05 -1.01 -4.24
N ILE A 45 0.12 -0.07 -3.31
CA ILE A 45 1.41 0.61 -3.09
C ILE A 45 2.46 -0.38 -2.55
N VAL A 46 2.08 -1.20 -1.57
CA VAL A 46 2.96 -2.24 -1.00
C VAL A 46 3.40 -3.21 -2.10
N ASP A 47 2.48 -3.66 -2.97
CA ASP A 47 2.82 -4.55 -4.09
C ASP A 47 3.82 -3.90 -5.06
N ASN A 48 3.67 -2.61 -5.37
CA ASN A 48 4.65 -1.88 -6.19
C ASN A 48 6.02 -1.80 -5.50
N LEU A 49 6.06 -1.51 -4.20
CA LEU A 49 7.31 -1.46 -3.41
C LEU A 49 8.01 -2.82 -3.38
N ILE A 50 7.27 -3.91 -3.18
CA ILE A 50 7.81 -5.27 -3.24
C ILE A 50 8.34 -5.58 -4.65
N GLY A 51 7.64 -5.14 -5.70
CA GLY A 51 8.11 -5.25 -7.08
C GLY A 51 9.41 -4.48 -7.37
N ILE A 52 9.64 -3.34 -6.69
CA ILE A 52 10.89 -2.58 -6.73
C ILE A 52 12.01 -3.32 -5.99
N LEU A 53 11.71 -3.88 -4.81
CA LEU A 53 12.68 -4.61 -3.98
C LEU A 53 13.08 -5.96 -4.60
N TYR A 54 12.15 -6.63 -5.28
CA TYR A 54 12.37 -7.90 -5.97
C TYR A 54 11.91 -7.85 -7.45
N PRO A 55 12.62 -7.11 -8.33
CA PRO A 55 12.25 -7.00 -9.73
C PRO A 55 12.18 -8.37 -10.40
N GLY A 56 11.07 -8.63 -11.10
CA GLY A 56 10.82 -9.90 -11.79
C GLY A 56 10.29 -11.04 -10.91
N CYS A 57 10.15 -10.85 -9.60
CA CYS A 57 9.58 -11.86 -8.70
C CYS A 57 8.07 -11.61 -8.46
N HIS A 58 7.73 -10.39 -8.04
CA HIS A 58 6.37 -10.04 -7.61
C HIS A 58 5.61 -9.11 -8.58
N GLY A 59 6.21 -8.80 -9.74
CA GLY A 59 5.61 -7.94 -10.75
C GLY A 59 4.57 -8.67 -11.62
N ALA A 60 3.63 -7.91 -12.19
CA ALA A 60 2.66 -8.43 -13.16
C ALA A 60 3.28 -8.79 -14.52
N GLU A 61 4.43 -8.20 -14.85
CA GLU A 61 5.14 -8.39 -16.12
C GLU A 61 6.61 -8.76 -15.88
N PRO A 62 7.23 -9.55 -16.79
CA PRO A 62 8.66 -9.84 -16.72
C PRO A 62 9.51 -8.58 -16.86
N VAL A 63 10.50 -8.44 -15.97
CA VAL A 63 11.49 -7.36 -16.03
C VAL A 63 12.79 -7.90 -16.62
N TYR A 64 13.21 -7.36 -17.76
CA TYR A 64 14.48 -7.72 -18.39
C TYR A 64 15.61 -6.84 -17.84
N ILE A 65 16.81 -7.40 -17.72
CA ILE A 65 18.01 -6.69 -17.23
C ILE A 65 18.24 -5.38 -18.00
N ALA A 66 18.09 -5.39 -19.33
CA ALA A 66 18.27 -4.21 -20.17
C ALA A 66 17.22 -3.09 -19.91
N GLY A 67 16.09 -3.42 -19.28
CA GLY A 67 15.00 -2.48 -18.98
C GLY A 67 14.82 -2.18 -17.49
N VAL A 68 15.66 -2.72 -16.61
CA VAL A 68 15.45 -2.63 -15.16
C VAL A 68 15.52 -1.19 -14.65
N GLU A 69 16.43 -0.36 -15.18
CA GLU A 69 16.56 1.04 -14.78
C GLU A 69 15.31 1.85 -15.15
N VAL A 70 14.76 1.61 -16.35
CA VAL A 70 13.52 2.23 -16.82
C VAL A 70 12.34 1.81 -15.96
N PHE A 71 12.24 0.51 -15.66
CA PHE A 71 11.21 -0.04 -14.76
C PHE A 71 11.26 0.63 -13.38
N LEU A 72 12.44 0.66 -12.74
CA LEU A 72 12.62 1.27 -11.42
C LEU A 72 12.26 2.76 -11.44
N ASN A 73 12.63 3.49 -12.49
CA ASN A 73 12.29 4.91 -12.62
C ASN A 73 10.77 5.15 -12.67
N ILE A 74 10.06 4.33 -13.45
CA ILE A 74 8.60 4.42 -13.60
C ILE A 74 7.91 4.07 -12.28
N GLU A 75 8.26 2.94 -11.68
CA GLU A 75 7.60 2.46 -10.46
C GLU A 75 7.89 3.36 -9.25
N LEU A 76 9.12 3.85 -9.07
CA LEU A 76 9.43 4.78 -7.97
C LEU A 76 8.63 6.10 -8.07
N ARG A 77 8.47 6.65 -9.28
CA ARG A 77 7.66 7.87 -9.49
C ARG A 77 6.19 7.64 -9.21
N LYS A 78 5.67 6.49 -9.64
CA LYS A 78 4.29 6.07 -9.39
C LYS A 78 4.03 5.89 -7.90
N VAL A 79 4.89 5.15 -7.19
CA VAL A 79 4.83 4.97 -5.74
C VAL A 79 4.90 6.31 -5.03
N PHE A 80 5.83 7.19 -5.41
CA PHE A 80 5.97 8.52 -4.81
C PHE A 80 4.65 9.29 -4.86
N SER A 81 4.00 9.34 -6.03
CA SER A 81 2.74 10.07 -6.19
C SER A 81 1.60 9.45 -5.37
N LEU A 82 1.41 8.13 -5.47
CA LEU A 82 0.32 7.42 -4.79
C LEU A 82 0.47 7.47 -3.27
N LEU A 83 1.68 7.22 -2.76
CA LEU A 83 1.94 7.19 -1.33
C LEU A 83 1.91 8.59 -0.72
N SER A 84 2.39 9.63 -1.43
CA SER A 84 2.30 11.01 -0.95
C SER A 84 0.87 11.44 -0.70
N GLU A 85 -0.07 11.07 -1.58
CA GLU A 85 -1.49 11.36 -1.39
C GLU A 85 -2.03 10.66 -0.13
N GLN A 86 -1.77 9.37 0.04
CA GLN A 86 -2.25 8.61 1.21
C GLN A 86 -1.65 9.13 2.52
N VAL A 87 -0.34 9.40 2.54
CA VAL A 87 0.37 9.90 3.72
C VAL A 87 -0.09 11.31 4.09
N GLU A 88 -0.34 12.19 3.11
CA GLU A 88 -0.89 13.52 3.38
C GLU A 88 -2.26 13.43 4.06
N GLN A 89 -3.14 12.56 3.56
CA GLN A 89 -4.46 12.37 4.15
C GLN A 89 -4.37 11.76 5.56
N ALA A 90 -3.44 10.83 5.79
CA ALA A 90 -3.16 10.28 7.11
C ALA A 90 -2.66 11.36 8.10
N PHE A 91 -1.77 12.26 7.66
CA PHE A 91 -1.34 13.39 8.48
C PHE A 91 -2.49 14.34 8.77
N LYS A 92 -3.33 14.69 7.79
CA LYS A 92 -4.52 15.52 8.01
C LYS A 92 -5.47 14.88 9.03
N TYR A 93 -5.69 13.58 8.92
CA TYR A 93 -6.47 12.79 9.87
C TYR A 93 -5.93 12.91 11.28
N GLN A 94 -4.64 12.66 11.45
CA GLN A 94 -3.97 12.74 12.74
C GLN A 94 -4.05 14.16 13.33
N CYS A 95 -3.81 15.19 12.52
CA CYS A 95 -3.83 16.58 12.98
C CYS A 95 -5.22 17.02 13.47
N GLN A 96 -6.29 16.58 12.80
CA GLN A 96 -7.66 16.83 13.25
C GLN A 96 -7.99 16.03 14.51
N PHE A 97 -7.53 14.78 14.61
CA PHE A 97 -7.74 13.93 15.77
C PHE A 97 -7.05 14.49 17.02
N ASP A 98 -5.80 14.91 16.89
CA ASP A 98 -4.97 15.47 17.97
C ASP A 98 -5.34 16.92 18.32
N LYS A 99 -6.23 17.56 17.54
CA LYS A 99 -6.58 18.99 17.65
C LYS A 99 -5.33 19.88 17.67
N CYS A 100 -4.37 19.61 16.79
CA CYS A 100 -3.14 20.39 16.72
C CYS A 100 -3.44 21.88 16.48
N GLU A 101 -2.92 22.75 17.34
CA GLU A 101 -3.02 24.21 17.17
C GLU A 101 -2.09 24.73 16.06
N ASP A 102 -0.93 24.08 15.85
CA ASP A 102 0.01 24.36 14.76
C ASP A 102 0.48 23.04 14.12
N CYS A 103 -0.32 22.53 13.18
CA CYS A 103 -0.02 21.25 12.53
C CYS A 103 1.08 21.34 11.46
N GLY A 104 1.59 22.54 11.17
CA GLY A 104 2.49 22.79 10.04
C GLY A 104 1.85 22.42 8.68
N ASN A 105 2.68 22.30 7.64
CA ASN A 105 2.23 21.88 6.32
C ASN A 105 2.23 20.35 6.18
N CYS A 106 1.05 19.71 6.22
CA CYS A 106 0.88 18.26 6.07
C CYS A 106 1.44 17.74 4.74
N THR A 107 1.33 18.52 3.66
CA THR A 107 1.91 18.17 2.34
C THR A 107 3.44 18.11 2.43
N THR A 108 4.08 19.05 3.12
CA THR A 108 5.54 19.01 3.32
C THR A 108 5.95 17.81 4.18
N LYS A 109 5.21 17.50 5.25
CA LYS A 109 5.46 16.31 6.08
C LYS A 109 5.34 15.03 5.27
N ALA A 110 4.30 14.90 4.44
CA ALA A 110 4.10 13.76 3.55
C ALA A 110 5.24 13.63 2.54
N PHE A 111 5.59 14.72 1.87
CA PHE A 111 6.74 14.77 0.95
C PHE A 111 8.02 14.27 1.63
N THR A 112 8.35 14.79 2.82
CA THR A 112 9.57 14.41 3.55
C THR A 112 9.54 12.95 4.01
N ALA A 113 8.39 12.44 4.46
CA ALA A 113 8.28 11.05 4.89
C ALA A 113 8.45 10.09 3.71
N VAL A 114 7.76 10.36 2.59
CA VAL A 114 7.80 9.53 1.39
C VAL A 114 9.16 9.61 0.69
N SER A 115 9.76 10.80 0.59
CA SER A 115 11.09 10.93 -0.01
C SER A 115 12.13 10.14 0.78
N LYS A 116 12.11 10.23 2.12
CA LYS A 116 13.02 9.47 2.98
C LYS A 116 12.85 7.96 2.84
N LEU A 117 11.61 7.48 2.76
CA LEU A 117 11.34 6.07 2.51
C LEU A 117 11.95 5.63 1.18
N LEU A 118 11.68 6.36 0.08
CA LEU A 118 12.19 6.00 -1.23
C LEU A 118 13.72 6.10 -1.34
N GLU A 119 14.32 7.09 -0.67
CA GLU A 119 15.78 7.22 -0.54
C GLU A 119 16.40 6.03 0.21
N SER A 120 15.68 5.42 1.16
CA SER A 120 16.13 4.26 1.94
C SER A 120 15.90 2.89 1.27
N MET A 121 15.30 2.85 0.09
CA MET A 121 14.98 1.60 -0.61
C MET A 121 16.21 0.73 -0.91
N PRO A 122 17.39 1.27 -1.28
CA PRO A 122 18.60 0.48 -1.44
C PRO A 122 19.01 -0.22 -0.13
N GLU A 123 19.00 0.49 1.00
CA GLU A 123 19.37 -0.07 2.30
C GLU A 123 18.35 -1.11 2.79
N ILE A 124 17.06 -0.90 2.54
CA ILE A 124 16.01 -1.89 2.82
C ILE A 124 16.25 -3.15 1.98
N ARG A 125 16.60 -3.01 0.70
CA ARG A 125 16.91 -4.16 -0.17
C ARG A 125 18.12 -4.95 0.32
N ASP A 126 19.16 -4.28 0.79
CA ASP A 126 20.35 -4.94 1.34
C ASP A 126 19.99 -5.76 2.59
N MET A 127 19.23 -5.16 3.51
CA MET A 127 18.74 -5.85 4.72
C MET A 127 17.85 -7.05 4.39
N LEU A 128 16.96 -6.91 3.40
CA LEU A 128 16.12 -8.01 2.95
C LEU A 128 16.91 -9.13 2.28
N THR A 129 18.01 -8.81 1.61
CA THR A 129 18.91 -9.83 1.06
C THR A 129 19.51 -10.69 2.16
N GLU A 130 19.87 -10.09 3.30
CA GLU A 130 20.32 -10.81 4.49
C GLU A 130 19.18 -11.63 5.13
N ASP A 131 17.97 -11.08 5.21
CA ASP A 131 16.79 -11.79 5.72
C ASP A 131 16.46 -13.03 4.85
N VAL A 132 16.59 -12.94 3.52
CA VAL A 132 16.42 -14.09 2.60
C VAL A 132 17.54 -15.11 2.77
N GLN A 133 18.79 -14.66 2.96
CA GLN A 133 19.92 -15.56 3.24
C GLN A 133 19.72 -16.34 4.53
N ALA A 134 19.28 -15.65 5.59
CA ALA A 134 18.99 -16.29 6.87
C ALA A 134 17.85 -17.32 6.76
N ALA A 135 16.82 -17.05 5.97
CA ALA A 135 15.76 -18.01 5.69
C ALA A 135 16.28 -19.25 4.93
N TYR A 136 17.21 -19.06 3.99
CA TYR A 136 17.85 -20.16 3.26
C TYR A 136 18.72 -21.03 4.18
N ASP A 137 19.55 -20.39 5.00
CA ASP A 137 20.44 -21.11 5.93
C ASP A 137 19.65 -21.82 7.05
N GLY A 138 18.46 -21.28 7.39
CA GLY A 138 17.58 -21.80 8.45
C GLY A 138 16.69 -22.97 8.02
N ASP A 139 16.50 -23.21 6.72
CA ASP A 139 15.69 -24.31 6.20
C ASP A 139 16.51 -25.23 5.29
N PRO A 140 16.96 -26.41 5.79
CA PRO A 140 17.68 -27.39 4.99
C PRO A 140 16.92 -27.91 3.76
N ALA A 141 15.59 -27.73 3.70
CA ALA A 141 14.76 -28.14 2.58
C ALA A 141 14.68 -27.06 1.48
N ALA A 142 15.05 -25.81 1.76
CA ALA A 142 15.01 -24.72 0.80
C ALA A 142 15.92 -25.02 -0.40
N GLN A 143 15.36 -25.00 -1.61
CA GLN A 143 16.12 -25.33 -2.82
C GLN A 143 16.80 -24.11 -3.43
N SER A 144 16.26 -22.91 -3.20
CA SER A 144 16.82 -21.67 -3.76
C SER A 144 16.33 -20.41 -3.06
N PHE A 145 17.08 -19.32 -3.20
CA PHE A 145 16.62 -17.98 -2.80
C PHE A 145 15.34 -17.55 -3.52
N MET A 146 15.16 -17.96 -4.78
CA MET A 146 13.98 -17.62 -5.56
C MET A 146 12.71 -18.25 -4.97
N GLU A 147 12.79 -19.53 -4.56
CA GLU A 147 11.68 -20.20 -3.87
C GLU A 147 11.26 -19.44 -2.60
N ILE A 148 12.25 -19.00 -1.82
CA ILE A 148 12.05 -18.23 -0.59
C ILE A 148 11.36 -16.91 -0.88
N VAL A 149 11.92 -16.09 -1.77
CA VAL A 149 11.36 -14.78 -2.14
C VAL A 149 9.92 -14.92 -2.63
N MET A 150 9.63 -15.93 -3.46
CA MET A 150 8.32 -16.09 -4.09
C MET A 150 7.25 -16.69 -3.19
N SER A 151 7.63 -17.50 -2.20
CA SER A 151 6.68 -18.41 -1.54
C SER A 151 6.73 -18.41 -0.02
N TYR A 152 7.78 -17.86 0.62
CA TYR A 152 7.90 -17.94 2.07
C TYR A 152 7.08 -16.81 2.74
N PRO A 153 5.99 -17.14 3.46
CA PRO A 153 5.13 -16.12 4.06
C PRO A 153 5.85 -15.32 5.16
N GLY A 154 6.84 -15.91 5.83
CA GLY A 154 7.68 -15.21 6.81
C GLY A 154 8.53 -14.11 6.18
N VAL A 155 9.14 -14.39 5.02
CA VAL A 155 9.94 -13.38 4.28
C VAL A 155 9.05 -12.30 3.70
N TYR A 156 7.85 -12.65 3.20
CA TYR A 156 6.86 -11.66 2.80
C TYR A 156 6.45 -10.74 3.96
N ALA A 157 6.16 -11.31 5.14
CA ALA A 157 5.78 -10.52 6.32
C ALA A 157 6.91 -9.60 6.78
N ILE A 158 8.16 -10.07 6.77
CA ILE A 158 9.34 -9.24 7.08
C ILE A 158 9.50 -8.13 6.03
N THR A 159 9.32 -8.45 4.74
CA THR A 159 9.38 -7.46 3.65
C THR A 159 8.39 -6.31 3.86
N VAL A 160 7.14 -6.61 4.23
CA VAL A 160 6.12 -5.57 4.49
C VAL A 160 6.40 -4.79 5.79
N HIS A 161 7.08 -5.40 6.75
CA HIS A 161 7.42 -4.76 8.03
C HIS A 161 8.56 -3.74 7.91
N ARG A 162 9.53 -4.01 7.03
CA ARG A 162 10.69 -3.15 6.77
C ARG A 162 10.27 -1.88 6.02
#